data_AF-R0ELF7-F1
#
_entry.id   AF-R0ELF7-F1
#
_cell.length_a   1.000
_cell.length_b   1.000
_cell.length_c   1.000
_cell.angle_alpha   90.00
_cell.angle_beta   90.00
_cell.angle_gamma   90.00
#
_symmetry.space_group_name_H-M   'P 1'
#
loop_
_entity.id
_entity.type
_entity.pdbx_description
1 polymer ?
#
loop_
_entity_poly.entity_id
_entity_poly.type
_entity_poly.pdbx_seq_one_letter_code
_entity_poly.pdbx_strand_id
1 'polypeptide(L)'
;MMQYLRTASFGALFGVTFTVAATFQVVMTLFGLIGAVLAPGIFKMNGAPASSPVQAIGVLVFLLGVCLVVNAGISAAGAGLWLGVRRFLPSKKA
;
A
#
# COMPACT_ATOMS: atom_id res chain seq x y z
N MET A 1 -21.48 -6.55 1.81
CA MET A 1 -20.50 -5.69 1.11
C MET A 1 -21.03 -4.27 0.83
N MET A 2 -22.11 -4.11 0.06
CA MET A 2 -22.64 -2.77 -0.30
C MET A 2 -23.15 -1.94 0.89
N GLN A 3 -23.68 -2.58 1.93
CA GLN A 3 -24.10 -1.88 3.16
C GLN A 3 -22.91 -1.32 3.96
N TYR A 4 -21.81 -2.08 4.09
CA TYR A 4 -20.58 -1.61 4.75
C TYR A 4 -20.02 -0.37 4.04
N LEU A 5 -19.96 -0.41 2.71
CA LEU A 5 -19.58 0.76 1.91
C LEU A 5 -20.59 1.91 2.01
N ARG A 6 -21.82 1.75 2.52
CA ARG A 6 -22.73 2.89 2.71
C ARG A 6 -22.62 3.54 4.08
N THR A 7 -22.22 2.77 5.09
CA THR A 7 -22.26 3.23 6.49
C THR A 7 -20.89 3.33 7.16
N ALA A 8 -19.84 2.70 6.60
CA ALA A 8 -18.51 2.67 7.22
C ALA A 8 -17.91 4.08 7.40
N SER A 9 -17.29 4.33 8.55
CA SER A 9 -16.57 5.57 8.83
C SER A 9 -15.34 5.73 7.92
N PHE A 10 -14.77 6.94 7.86
CA PHE A 10 -13.52 7.20 7.14
C PHE A 10 -12.42 6.20 7.53
N GLY A 11 -12.18 6.05 8.84
CA GLY A 11 -11.14 5.15 9.36
C GLY A 11 -11.36 3.69 8.98
N ALA A 12 -12.62 3.25 8.91
CA ALA A 12 -12.96 1.89 8.50
C ALA A 12 -12.73 1.64 7.00
N LEU A 13 -13.01 2.64 6.15
CA LEU A 13 -12.72 2.59 4.71
C LEU A 13 -11.22 2.61 4.44
N PHE A 14 -10.52 3.58 5.06
CA PHE A 14 -9.07 3.71 5.00
C PHE A 14 -8.37 2.45 5.50
N GLY A 15 -8.80 1.95 6.66
CA GLY A 15 -8.18 0.78 7.30
C GLY A 15 -8.26 -0.45 6.42
N VAL A 16 -9.41 -0.71 5.77
CA VAL A 16 -9.55 -1.85 4.87
C VAL A 16 -8.68 -1.70 3.63
N THR A 17 -8.72 -0.56 2.94
CA THR A 17 -7.93 -0.36 1.71
C THR A 17 -6.43 -0.38 1.99
N PHE A 18 -6.00 0.30 3.05
CA PHE A 18 -4.60 0.34 3.48
C PHE A 18 -4.11 -1.05 3.87
N THR A 19 -4.86 -1.77 4.71
CA THR A 19 -4.45 -3.09 5.23
C THR A 19 -4.29 -4.11 4.12
N VAL A 20 -5.23 -4.15 3.17
CA VAL A 20 -5.14 -5.08 2.03
C VAL A 20 -3.86 -4.80 1.25
N ALA A 21 -3.63 -3.56 0.82
CA ALA A 21 -2.44 -3.20 0.05
C ALA A 21 -1.14 -3.38 0.84
N ALA A 22 -1.13 -3.05 2.14
CA ALA A 22 0.03 -3.24 3.01
C ALA A 22 0.39 -4.72 3.16
N THR A 23 -0.62 -5.61 3.27
CA THR A 23 -0.39 -7.06 3.34
C THR A 23 0.29 -7.58 2.08
N PHE A 24 -0.19 -7.18 0.90
CA PHE A 24 0.45 -7.54 -0.37
C PHE A 24 1.88 -6.99 -0.46
N GLN A 25 2.10 -5.74 -0.05
CA GLN A 25 3.44 -5.12 -0.04
C GLN A 25 4.42 -5.87 0.87
N VAL A 26 3.97 -6.30 2.05
CA VAL A 26 4.79 -7.11 2.97
C VAL A 26 5.13 -8.47 2.37
N VAL A 27 4.14 -9.18 1.80
CA VAL A 27 4.38 -10.47 1.13
C VAL A 27 5.37 -10.34 -0.02
N MET A 28 5.19 -9.34 -0.89
CA MET A 28 6.12 -9.06 -1.99
C MET A 28 7.52 -8.68 -1.49
N THR A 29 7.61 -7.99 -0.34
CA THR A 29 8.89 -7.67 0.29
C THR A 29 9.62 -8.93 0.76
N LEU A 30 8.91 -9.94 1.27
CA LEU A 30 9.53 -11.22 1.64
C LEU A 30 10.13 -11.93 0.42
N PHE A 31 9.44 -11.92 -0.72
CA PHE A 31 10.01 -12.42 -1.98
C PHE A 31 11.21 -11.57 -2.45
N GLY A 32 11.12 -10.25 -2.29
CA GLY A 32 12.21 -9.33 -2.57
C GLY A 32 13.44 -9.56 -1.68
N LEU A 33 13.25 -9.96 -0.42
CA LEU A 33 14.32 -10.32 0.53
C LEU A 33 15.13 -11.52 0.02
N ILE A 34 14.44 -12.54 -0.50
CA ILE A 34 15.09 -13.69 -1.15
C ILE A 34 15.89 -13.21 -2.37
N GLY A 35 15.30 -12.35 -3.21
CA GLY A 35 15.98 -11.75 -4.35
C GLY A 35 17.21 -10.92 -3.96
N ALA A 36 17.14 -10.17 -2.86
CA ALA A 36 18.23 -9.33 -2.38
C ALA A 36 19.45 -10.13 -1.95
N VAL A 37 19.24 -11.35 -1.45
CA VAL A 37 20.32 -12.28 -1.07
C VAL A 37 20.88 -13.03 -2.27
N LEU A 38 20.01 -13.58 -3.13
CA LEU A 38 20.42 -14.43 -4.26
C LEU A 38 20.97 -13.63 -5.45
N ALA A 39 20.47 -12.41 -5.66
CA ALA A 39 20.84 -11.55 -6.78
C ALA A 39 20.77 -10.08 -6.35
N PRO A 40 21.69 -9.56 -5.54
CA PRO A 40 21.64 -8.15 -5.10
C PRO A 40 21.61 -7.14 -6.27
N GLY A 41 22.24 -7.46 -7.41
CA GLY A 41 22.36 -6.56 -8.56
C GLY A 41 21.05 -6.17 -9.27
N ILE A 42 19.93 -6.85 -9.02
CA ILE A 42 18.60 -6.40 -9.51
C ILE A 42 18.10 -5.16 -8.77
N PHE A 43 18.56 -4.93 -7.54
CA PHE A 43 18.21 -3.73 -6.77
C PHE A 43 19.16 -2.61 -7.13
N LYS A 44 18.61 -1.45 -7.51
CA LYS A 44 19.42 -0.29 -7.88
C LYS A 44 19.32 0.81 -6.84
N MET A 45 20.48 1.33 -6.44
CA MET A 45 20.62 2.48 -5.58
C MET A 45 21.21 3.63 -6.40
N ASN A 46 20.46 4.72 -6.58
CA ASN A 46 20.88 5.88 -7.37
C ASN A 46 21.34 5.52 -8.81
N GLY A 47 20.67 4.57 -9.46
CA GLY A 47 20.99 4.12 -10.82
C GLY A 47 22.08 3.06 -10.93
N ALA A 48 22.85 2.81 -9.86
CA ALA A 48 23.86 1.75 -9.82
C ALA A 48 23.27 0.46 -9.21
N PRO A 49 23.62 -0.75 -9.72
CA PRO A 49 23.29 -2.02 -9.08
C PRO A 49 23.88 -2.12 -7.67
N ALA A 50 23.13 -2.73 -6.74
CA ALA A 50 23.64 -3.01 -5.40
C ALA A 50 24.79 -4.03 -5.48
N SER A 51 25.87 -3.72 -4.78
CA SER A 51 27.11 -4.52 -4.74
C SER A 51 27.12 -5.57 -3.63
N SER A 52 26.17 -5.49 -2.70
CA SER A 52 26.04 -6.42 -1.59
C SER A 52 24.58 -6.66 -1.22
N PRO A 53 24.26 -7.82 -0.60
CA PRO A 53 22.92 -8.10 -0.09
C PRO A 53 22.40 -7.04 0.89
N VAL A 54 23.28 -6.47 1.72
CA VAL A 54 22.92 -5.42 2.68
C VAL A 54 22.41 -4.16 1.97
N GLN A 55 23.08 -3.75 0.88
CA GLN A 55 22.61 -2.62 0.07
C GLN A 55 21.27 -2.92 -0.61
N ALA A 56 21.10 -4.14 -1.14
CA ALA A 56 19.85 -4.55 -1.77
C ALA A 56 18.68 -4.57 -0.77
N ILE A 57 18.90 -5.05 0.46
CA ILE A 57 17.91 -4.99 1.54
C ILE A 57 17.59 -3.53 1.90
N GLY A 58 18.59 -2.64 1.95
CA GLY A 58 18.38 -1.21 2.17
C GLY A 58 17.44 -0.59 1.12
N VAL A 59 17.67 -0.88 -0.16
CA VAL A 59 16.80 -0.43 -1.27
C VAL A 59 15.39 -1.00 -1.13
N LEU A 60 15.28 -2.29 -0.79
CA LEU A 60 14.01 -2.98 -0.61
C LEU A 60 13.17 -2.37 0.52
N VAL A 61 13.79 -2.13 1.69
CA VAL A 61 13.11 -1.51 2.85
C VAL A 61 12.71 -0.07 2.54
N PHE A 62 13.56 0.67 1.84
CA PHE A 62 13.23 2.02 1.38
C PHE A 62 12.00 2.01 0.45
N LEU A 63 12.00 1.12 -0.55
CA LEU A 63 10.87 0.94 -1.47
C LEU A 63 9.59 0.55 -0.73
N LEU A 64 9.66 -0.37 0.23
CA LEU A 64 8.51 -0.73 1.07
C LEU A 64 7.97 0.49 1.80
N GLY A 65 8.84 1.30 2.42
CA GLY A 65 8.43 2.54 3.10
C GLY A 65 7.72 3.51 2.17
N VAL A 66 8.27 3.77 0.98
CA VAL A 66 7.65 4.63 -0.04
C VAL A 66 6.29 4.07 -0.47
N CYS A 67 6.22 2.77 -0.75
CA CYS A 67 4.99 2.08 -1.13
C CYS A 67 3.90 2.17 -0.05
N LEU A 68 4.26 2.07 1.23
CA LEU A 68 3.33 2.21 2.35
C LEU A 68 2.81 3.65 2.48
N VAL A 69 3.67 4.65 2.31
CA VAL A 69 3.27 6.07 2.33
C VAL A 69 2.32 6.37 1.16
N VAL A 70 2.66 5.93 -0.05
CA VAL A 70 1.80 6.07 -1.23
C VAL A 70 0.47 5.35 -1.02
N ASN A 71 0.49 4.12 -0.48
CA ASN A 71 -0.71 3.37 -0.15
C ASN A 71 -1.59 4.11 0.87
N ALA A 72 -1.02 4.68 1.92
CA ALA A 72 -1.76 5.49 2.87
C ALA A 72 -2.42 6.70 2.19
N GLY A 73 -1.70 7.40 1.30
CA GLY A 73 -2.23 8.52 0.52
C GLY A 73 -3.41 8.12 -0.36
N ILE A 74 -3.26 7.06 -1.16
CA ILE A 74 -4.32 6.54 -2.05
C ILE A 74 -5.52 6.05 -1.23
N SER A 75 -5.27 5.36 -0.13
CA SER A 75 -6.32 4.85 0.76
C SER A 75 -7.11 5.98 1.41
N ALA A 76 -6.44 7.05 1.85
CA ALA A 76 -7.08 8.24 2.41
C ALA A 76 -7.88 9.00 1.34
N ALA A 77 -7.32 9.18 0.15
CA ALA A 77 -8.01 9.81 -0.98
C ALA A 77 -9.26 9.02 -1.39
N GLY A 78 -9.14 7.69 -1.52
CA GLY A 78 -10.25 6.80 -1.86
C GLY A 78 -11.36 6.82 -0.80
N ALA A 79 -11.00 6.77 0.48
CA ALA A 79 -11.96 6.89 1.58
C ALA A 79 -12.66 8.25 1.60
N GLY A 80 -11.92 9.35 1.37
CA GLY A 80 -12.45 10.70 1.32
C GLY A 80 -13.41 10.91 0.13
N LEU A 81 -13.00 10.49 -1.06
CA LEU A 81 -13.83 10.53 -2.27
C LEU A 81 -15.12 9.74 -2.07
N TRP A 82 -15.02 8.55 -1.50
CA TRP A 82 -16.19 7.70 -1.26
C TRP A 82 -17.17 8.32 -0.26
N LEU A 83 -16.67 8.94 0.82
CA LEU A 83 -17.53 9.72 1.72
C LEU A 83 -18.18 10.92 1.03
N GLY A 84 -17.47 11.57 0.11
CA GLY A 84 -18.02 12.63 -0.74
C GLY A 84 -19.16 12.10 -1.62
N VAL A 85 -18.95 10.99 -2.33
CA VAL A 85 -19.95 10.35 -3.19
C VAL A 85 -21.21 9.98 -2.39
N ARG A 86 -21.06 9.51 -1.14
CA ARG A 86 -22.21 9.19 -0.28
C ARG A 86 -23.14 10.37 -0.02
N ARG A 87 -22.64 11.61 -0.04
CA ARG A 87 -23.50 12.80 0.13
C ARG A 87 -24.44 13.02 -1.04
N PHE A 88 -24.12 12.49 -2.22
CA PHE A 88 -24.92 12.61 -3.44
C PHE A 88 -25.72 11.35 -3.78
N LEU A 89 -25.49 10.25 -3.06
CA LEU A 89 -26.29 9.04 -3.22
C LEU A 89 -27.64 9.21 -2.49
N PRO A 90 -28.78 9.00 -3.16
CA PRO A 90 -30.08 9.10 -2.51
C PRO A 90 -30.16 8.08 -1.37
N SER A 91 -30.36 8.59 -0.17
CA SER A 91 -30.63 7.77 1.00
C SER A 91 -31.97 7.10 0.80
N LYS A 92 -31.99 5.84 0.34
CA LYS A 92 -33.18 4.99 0.47
C LYS A 92 -33.42 4.82 1.97
N LYS A 93 -34.21 5.73 2.54
CA LYS A 93 -34.97 5.48 3.77
C LYS A 93 -35.79 4.23 3.47
N ALA A 94 -35.40 3.13 4.10
CA ALA A 94 -36.34 2.06 4.43
C ALA A 94 -36.99 2.46 5.75
#